data_AF-A0A2V8EEC7-F1
#
_entry.id   AF-A0A2V8EEC7-F1
#
_cell.length_a   1.000
_cell.length_b   1.000
_cell.length_c   1.000
_cell.angle_alpha   90.00
_cell.angle_beta   90.00
_cell.angle_gamma   90.00
#
_symmetry.space_group_name_H-M   'P 1'
#
loop_
_entity.id
_entity.type
_entity.pdbx_description
1 polymer ?
#
loop_
_entity_poly.entity_id
_entity_poly.type
_entity_poly.pdbx_seq_one_letter_code
_entity_poly.pdbx_strand_id
1 'polypeptide(L)'
;PGEKTSPTQPFPTKPPAFDRQSVTDDDLIDFTPELRAMARDVVGHYKHGPLFTPPSVVSDEPGGTRGTIQLSGSVGGADWTGAAFDPETAMLYVPSMTNPFVANLIPGKSEETNLRYRAGDRRLIQLPNGLPLIKPPYGRITAIDLNRGEIAWTVPNGDGPRNHPLVKDLHLPPLGHAVRAAPLVTRTLLFVTEGDQVNVRTPPGGGGRKIRAFDKATGTIVWEYEMEAGSTGTLMTYLHKGRQYLVVAIGGQNHPAEFVAFALPAGTRTSQNSPEGLRYR
;
A
#
# COMPACT_ATOMS: atom_id res chain seq x y z
N PRO A 1 23.88 -25.44 -11.62
CA PRO A 1 23.33 -26.53 -10.78
C PRO A 1 24.26 -26.83 -9.61
N GLY A 2 23.87 -26.43 -8.41
CA GLY A 2 24.74 -26.42 -7.21
C GLY A 2 24.26 -25.42 -6.15
N GLU A 3 23.06 -24.86 -6.33
CA GLU A 3 22.44 -23.98 -5.36
C GLU A 3 22.07 -24.81 -4.13
N LYS A 4 22.65 -24.45 -2.99
CA LYS A 4 22.30 -25.02 -1.68
C LYS A 4 21.39 -24.03 -0.99
N THR A 5 20.15 -24.42 -0.74
CA THR A 5 19.28 -23.65 0.14
C THR A 5 19.88 -23.62 1.54
N SER A 6 19.74 -22.48 2.23
CA SER A 6 20.09 -22.41 3.64
C SER A 6 19.22 -23.40 4.43
N PRO A 7 19.76 -24.09 5.45
CA PRO A 7 18.95 -24.94 6.34
C PRO A 7 17.83 -24.17 7.06
N THR A 8 18.00 -22.85 7.23
CA THR A 8 17.02 -21.97 7.89
C THR A 8 16.93 -20.62 7.18
N GLN A 9 15.74 -20.02 7.19
CA GLN A 9 15.51 -18.63 6.81
C GLN A 9 15.19 -17.82 8.07
N PRO A 10 16.03 -16.85 8.47
CA PRO A 10 15.75 -16.05 9.66
C PRO A 10 14.52 -15.16 9.41
N PHE A 11 13.67 -15.03 10.44
CA PHE A 11 12.58 -14.07 10.46
C PHE A 11 13.09 -12.77 11.10
N PRO A 12 13.14 -11.64 10.36
CA PRO A 12 13.47 -10.35 10.96
C PRO A 12 12.43 -10.01 12.03
N THR A 13 12.89 -9.82 13.27
CA THR A 13 12.03 -9.38 14.38
C THR A 13 12.08 -7.88 14.60
N LYS A 14 13.04 -7.19 13.94
CA LYS A 14 13.31 -5.77 14.14
C LYS A 14 13.72 -5.09 12.82
N PRO A 15 13.02 -4.03 12.36
CA PRO A 15 11.77 -3.54 12.93
C PRO A 15 10.63 -4.57 12.83
N PRO A 16 9.54 -4.42 13.62
CA PRO A 16 8.33 -5.21 13.43
C PRO A 16 7.80 -5.07 12.00
N ALA A 17 6.98 -6.03 11.56
CA ALA A 17 6.34 -5.95 10.25
C ALA A 17 5.48 -4.68 10.16
N PHE A 18 5.75 -3.84 9.15
CA PHE A 18 5.00 -2.60 8.89
C PHE A 18 3.67 -2.84 8.16
N ASP A 19 3.44 -4.07 7.69
CA ASP A 19 2.24 -4.53 7.02
C ASP A 19 1.90 -5.96 7.48
N ARG A 20 0.65 -6.37 7.29
CA ARG A 20 0.15 -7.70 7.60
C ARG A 20 0.78 -8.74 6.65
N GLN A 21 1.19 -9.88 7.22
CA GLN A 21 1.93 -10.94 6.53
C GLN A 21 1.22 -12.30 6.59
N SER A 22 -0.05 -12.33 6.96
CA SER A 22 -0.84 -13.56 7.07
C SER A 22 -2.33 -13.27 6.93
N VAL A 23 -3.10 -14.31 6.62
CA VAL A 23 -4.56 -14.27 6.67
C VAL A 23 -5.04 -15.33 7.66
N THR A 24 -5.60 -14.86 8.78
CA THR A 24 -6.26 -15.66 9.82
C THR A 24 -7.75 -15.30 9.91
N ASP A 25 -8.54 -16.08 10.64
CA ASP A 25 -9.96 -15.75 10.87
C ASP A 25 -10.14 -14.38 11.56
N ASP A 26 -9.20 -14.02 12.44
CA ASP A 26 -9.23 -12.74 13.16
C ASP A 26 -8.92 -11.54 12.26
N ASP A 27 -8.31 -11.78 11.09
CA ASP A 27 -8.04 -10.75 10.09
C ASP A 27 -9.25 -10.45 9.20
N LEU A 28 -10.29 -11.28 9.22
CA LEU A 28 -11.45 -11.11 8.35
C LEU A 28 -12.29 -9.90 8.77
N ILE A 29 -12.81 -9.19 7.78
CA ILE A 29 -13.68 -8.03 8.00
C ILE A 29 -14.86 -8.40 8.91
N ASP A 30 -15.11 -7.55 9.91
CA ASP A 30 -16.10 -7.80 10.95
C ASP A 30 -16.87 -6.54 11.38
N PHE A 31 -16.99 -5.55 10.49
CA PHE A 31 -17.81 -4.36 10.74
C PHE A 31 -19.26 -4.72 11.08
N THR A 32 -19.78 -5.83 10.53
CA THR A 32 -21.05 -6.44 10.93
C THR A 32 -20.93 -7.98 10.96
N PRO A 33 -21.81 -8.69 11.69
CA PRO A 33 -21.86 -10.14 11.68
C PRO A 33 -22.07 -10.74 10.29
N GLU A 34 -22.87 -10.10 9.44
CA GLU A 34 -23.17 -10.54 8.07
C GLU A 34 -21.93 -10.45 7.18
N LEU A 35 -21.15 -9.38 7.31
CA LEU A 35 -19.88 -9.22 6.58
C LEU A 35 -18.86 -10.26 7.05
N ARG A 36 -18.80 -10.56 8.34
CA ARG A 36 -17.92 -11.61 8.87
C ARG A 36 -18.30 -12.99 8.37
N ALA A 37 -19.61 -13.31 8.36
CA ALA A 37 -20.10 -14.58 7.83
C ALA A 37 -19.78 -14.72 6.33
N MET A 38 -19.97 -13.66 5.55
CA MET A 38 -19.61 -13.62 4.13
C MET A 38 -18.10 -13.80 3.92
N ALA A 39 -17.26 -13.16 4.74
CA ALA A 39 -15.82 -13.32 4.65
C ALA A 39 -15.37 -14.76 4.94
N ARG A 40 -15.97 -15.40 5.95
CA ARG A 40 -15.71 -16.82 6.27
C ARG A 40 -16.13 -17.76 5.15
N ASP A 41 -17.30 -17.53 4.56
CA ASP A 41 -17.78 -18.29 3.39
C ASP A 41 -16.79 -18.18 2.22
N VAL A 42 -16.37 -16.96 1.88
CA VAL A 42 -15.37 -16.73 0.83
C VAL A 42 -14.07 -17.47 1.15
N VAL A 43 -13.52 -17.33 2.35
CA VAL A 43 -12.22 -17.94 2.74
C VAL A 43 -12.30 -19.46 2.77
N GLY A 44 -13.45 -20.05 3.10
CA GLY A 44 -13.65 -21.50 3.14
C GLY A 44 -13.37 -22.22 1.82
N HIS A 45 -13.36 -21.51 0.69
CA HIS A 45 -13.02 -22.06 -0.62
C HIS A 45 -11.51 -22.07 -0.93
N TYR A 46 -10.68 -21.55 -0.04
CA TYR A 46 -9.24 -21.35 -0.26
C TYR A 46 -8.40 -21.91 0.88
N LYS A 47 -7.15 -22.24 0.58
CA LYS A 47 -6.13 -22.37 1.62
C LYS A 47 -5.68 -20.97 2.04
N HIS A 48 -5.31 -20.81 3.31
CA HIS A 48 -4.70 -19.57 3.82
C HIS A 48 -3.80 -19.91 5.01
N GLY A 49 -2.90 -19.01 5.39
CA GLY A 49 -1.93 -19.28 6.44
C GLY A 49 -0.88 -18.17 6.57
N PRO A 50 0.28 -18.49 7.20
CA PRO A 50 1.37 -17.52 7.39
C PRO A 50 2.05 -17.11 6.08
N LEU A 51 2.92 -16.09 6.17
CA LEU A 51 3.87 -15.71 5.13
C LEU A 51 4.62 -16.98 4.68
N PHE A 52 4.66 -17.24 3.38
CA PHE A 52 5.17 -18.48 2.76
C PHE A 52 4.22 -19.68 2.67
N THR A 53 2.92 -19.52 2.97
CA THR A 53 1.93 -20.53 2.57
C THR A 53 1.97 -20.70 1.04
N PRO A 54 2.26 -21.91 0.52
CA PRO A 54 2.54 -22.11 -0.89
C PRO A 54 1.26 -22.00 -1.73
N PRO A 55 1.34 -21.58 -3.01
CA PRO A 55 0.24 -21.69 -3.94
C PRO A 55 -0.29 -23.12 -4.02
N SER A 56 -1.59 -23.29 -4.23
CA SER A 56 -2.23 -24.60 -4.30
C SER A 56 -2.78 -24.91 -5.69
N VAL A 57 -2.74 -26.19 -6.06
CA VAL A 57 -3.37 -26.69 -7.28
C VAL A 57 -4.89 -26.61 -7.12
N VAL A 58 -5.57 -26.03 -8.11
CA VAL A 58 -7.03 -25.94 -8.13
C VAL A 58 -7.62 -27.35 -8.22
N SER A 59 -8.63 -27.63 -7.39
CA SER A 59 -9.42 -28.87 -7.47
C SER A 59 -10.87 -28.59 -7.07
N ASP A 60 -11.80 -29.15 -7.83
CA ASP A 60 -13.25 -29.11 -7.57
C ASP A 60 -13.75 -30.39 -6.87
N GLU A 61 -12.85 -31.34 -6.56
CA GLU A 61 -13.20 -32.53 -5.78
C GLU A 61 -13.62 -32.15 -4.34
N PRO A 62 -14.37 -33.01 -3.63
CA PRO A 62 -14.68 -32.78 -2.21
C PRO A 62 -13.41 -32.55 -1.38
N GLY A 63 -13.33 -31.41 -0.69
CA GLY A 63 -12.13 -30.98 0.04
C GLY A 63 -11.05 -30.30 -0.82
N GLY A 64 -11.34 -30.07 -2.10
CA GLY A 64 -10.54 -29.28 -3.03
C GLY A 64 -10.48 -27.80 -2.66
N THR A 65 -9.67 -27.04 -3.40
CA THR A 65 -9.43 -25.63 -3.13
C THR A 65 -9.36 -24.83 -4.42
N ARG A 66 -9.80 -23.57 -4.38
CA ARG A 66 -9.70 -22.63 -5.51
C ARG A 66 -8.37 -21.89 -5.59
N GLY A 67 -7.45 -22.16 -4.67
CA GLY A 67 -6.15 -21.51 -4.58
C GLY A 67 -5.76 -21.22 -3.13
N THR A 68 -4.61 -20.57 -2.96
CA THR A 68 -4.13 -20.11 -1.66
C THR A 68 -4.25 -18.59 -1.58
N ILE A 69 -4.91 -18.07 -0.57
CA ILE A 69 -4.89 -16.64 -0.24
C ILE A 69 -3.54 -16.32 0.39
N GLN A 70 -2.78 -15.45 -0.27
CA GLN A 70 -1.49 -14.96 0.20
C GLN A 70 -1.61 -13.50 0.63
N LEU A 71 -0.90 -13.16 1.71
CA LEU A 71 -0.71 -11.80 2.17
C LEU A 71 0.71 -11.61 2.71
N SER A 72 1.49 -10.61 2.30
CA SER A 72 1.14 -9.60 1.28
C SER A 72 0.86 -10.22 -0.09
N GLY A 73 0.01 -9.58 -0.89
CA GLY A 73 -0.42 -10.10 -2.19
C GLY A 73 0.72 -10.20 -3.22
N SER A 74 0.40 -10.55 -4.47
CA SER A 74 1.40 -10.82 -5.54
C SER A 74 2.37 -9.67 -5.86
N VAL A 75 2.06 -8.46 -5.40
CA VAL A 75 2.85 -7.23 -5.59
C VAL A 75 3.43 -6.70 -4.29
N GLY A 76 3.45 -7.53 -3.24
CA GLY A 76 3.91 -7.09 -1.92
C GLY A 76 2.96 -6.08 -1.24
N GLY A 77 3.36 -5.66 -0.04
CA GLY A 77 2.75 -4.53 0.66
C GLY A 77 3.48 -3.22 0.37
N ALA A 78 4.81 -3.29 0.21
CA ALA A 78 5.67 -2.21 -0.28
C ALA A 78 6.43 -2.70 -1.52
N ASP A 79 6.63 -1.82 -2.49
CA ASP A 79 7.14 -2.17 -3.83
C ASP A 79 7.82 -0.91 -4.45
N TRP A 80 7.81 -0.73 -5.77
CA TRP A 80 8.62 0.24 -6.52
C TRP A 80 8.38 1.71 -6.19
N THR A 81 7.28 2.08 -5.52
CA THR A 81 7.06 3.46 -5.08
C THR A 81 7.99 3.89 -3.94
N GLY A 82 8.69 2.93 -3.32
CA GLY A 82 9.75 3.18 -2.37
C GLY A 82 9.29 3.73 -1.02
N ALA A 83 10.27 4.16 -0.24
CA ALA A 83 10.10 4.78 1.07
C ALA A 83 10.81 6.14 1.08
N ALA A 84 10.43 7.02 2.00
CA ALA A 84 11.13 8.28 2.21
C ALA A 84 11.99 8.17 3.47
N PHE A 85 13.26 8.53 3.39
CA PHE A 85 14.17 8.52 4.54
C PHE A 85 14.57 9.95 4.90
N ASP A 86 14.46 10.28 6.19
CA ASP A 86 14.92 11.54 6.74
C ASP A 86 16.24 11.34 7.51
N PRO A 87 17.37 11.80 6.96
CA PRO A 87 18.68 11.60 7.59
C PRO A 87 18.88 12.42 8.87
N GLU A 88 18.12 13.49 9.10
CA GLU A 88 18.27 14.30 10.33
C GLU A 88 17.67 13.58 11.55
N THR A 89 16.63 12.77 11.34
CA THR A 89 15.91 12.07 12.40
C THR A 89 16.09 10.56 12.37
N ALA A 90 16.74 10.02 11.33
CA ALA A 90 16.82 8.60 11.02
C ALA A 90 15.46 7.90 10.88
N MET A 91 14.42 8.66 10.52
CA MET A 91 13.08 8.13 10.30
C MET A 91 12.90 7.64 8.87
N LEU A 92 12.34 6.43 8.72
CA LEU A 92 11.91 5.86 7.45
C LEU A 92 10.39 5.84 7.37
N TYR A 93 9.82 6.42 6.32
CA TYR A 93 8.39 6.47 6.06
C TYR A 93 8.05 5.51 4.92
N VAL A 94 7.37 4.41 5.26
CA VAL A 94 7.03 3.32 4.34
C VAL A 94 5.53 3.35 4.08
N PRO A 95 5.08 3.76 2.88
CA PRO A 95 3.73 3.49 2.45
C PRO A 95 3.57 2.00 2.15
N SER A 96 2.43 1.45 2.52
CA SER A 96 2.11 0.07 2.22
C SER A 96 0.62 -0.15 1.94
N MET A 97 0.31 -1.22 1.22
CA MET A 97 -1.07 -1.65 0.95
C MET A 97 -1.30 -3.11 1.33
N THR A 98 -2.44 -3.38 1.96
CA THR A 98 -2.83 -4.73 2.37
C THR A 98 -3.89 -5.26 1.44
N ASN A 99 -3.45 -5.99 0.42
CA ASN A 99 -4.31 -6.59 -0.60
C ASN A 99 -4.10 -8.10 -0.66
N PRO A 100 -5.05 -8.91 -0.14
CA PRO A 100 -5.03 -10.35 -0.30
C PRO A 100 -5.10 -10.76 -1.77
N PHE A 101 -4.42 -11.84 -2.10
CA PHE A 101 -4.29 -12.31 -3.48
C PHE A 101 -4.41 -13.83 -3.53
N VAL A 102 -5.15 -14.35 -4.51
CA VAL A 102 -5.26 -15.79 -4.75
C VAL A 102 -4.12 -16.24 -5.64
N ALA A 103 -3.21 -17.03 -5.08
CA ALA A 103 -2.20 -17.77 -5.80
C ALA A 103 -2.66 -19.21 -6.03
N ASN A 104 -3.01 -19.51 -7.28
CA ASN A 104 -3.44 -20.83 -7.71
C ASN A 104 -2.58 -21.39 -8.83
N LEU A 105 -2.51 -22.72 -8.87
CA LEU A 105 -1.81 -23.50 -9.87
C LEU A 105 -2.82 -24.36 -10.63
N ILE A 106 -2.57 -24.52 -11.93
CA ILE A 106 -3.32 -25.44 -12.78
C ILE A 106 -2.32 -26.33 -13.53
N PRO A 107 -2.73 -27.52 -13.99
CA PRO A 107 -1.86 -28.38 -14.77
C PRO A 107 -1.23 -27.65 -15.96
N GLY A 108 0.06 -27.89 -16.15
CA GLY A 108 0.76 -27.48 -17.36
C GLY A 108 0.19 -28.21 -18.57
N LYS A 109 0.22 -27.53 -19.71
CA LYS A 109 -0.15 -28.09 -21.00
C LYS A 109 1.13 -28.35 -21.78
N SER A 110 1.39 -29.61 -22.12
CA SER A 110 2.66 -30.03 -22.75
C SER A 110 2.96 -29.31 -24.06
N GLU A 111 1.91 -28.89 -24.77
CA GLU A 111 1.96 -28.12 -26.01
C GLU A 111 2.36 -26.65 -25.80
N GLU A 112 2.20 -26.09 -24.61
CA GLU A 112 2.50 -24.69 -24.26
C GLU A 112 3.76 -24.57 -23.38
N THR A 113 4.04 -25.58 -22.53
CA THR A 113 5.08 -25.50 -21.51
C THR A 113 5.59 -26.87 -21.06
N ASN A 114 6.87 -26.94 -20.69
CA ASN A 114 7.46 -28.10 -20.01
C ASN A 114 7.28 -28.07 -18.48
N LEU A 115 6.61 -27.05 -17.93
CA LEU A 115 6.30 -26.97 -16.51
C LEU A 115 5.15 -27.92 -16.15
N ARG A 116 5.29 -28.70 -15.08
CA ARG A 116 4.23 -29.58 -14.57
C ARG A 116 2.96 -28.79 -14.18
N TYR A 117 3.15 -27.59 -13.63
CA TYR A 117 2.08 -26.68 -13.24
C TYR A 117 2.38 -25.28 -13.75
N ARG A 118 1.35 -24.54 -14.09
CA ARG A 118 1.42 -23.11 -14.43
C ARG A 118 0.52 -22.30 -13.51
N ALA A 119 0.75 -20.99 -13.46
CA ALA A 119 -0.14 -20.06 -12.80
C ALA A 119 -1.56 -20.18 -13.37
N GLY A 120 -2.57 -20.21 -12.50
CA GLY A 120 -3.97 -20.03 -12.86
C GLY A 120 -4.29 -18.58 -13.19
N ASP A 121 -5.51 -18.15 -12.90
CA ASP A 121 -6.00 -16.79 -13.16
C ASP A 121 -5.41 -15.73 -12.23
N ARG A 122 -4.89 -16.11 -11.05
CA ARG A 122 -4.06 -15.25 -10.20
C ARG A 122 -4.67 -13.85 -9.98
N ARG A 123 -5.62 -13.75 -9.05
CA ARG A 123 -6.52 -12.59 -8.90
C ARG A 123 -6.50 -11.96 -7.51
N LEU A 124 -6.95 -10.71 -7.44
CA LEU A 124 -7.35 -10.09 -6.17
C LEU A 124 -8.62 -10.78 -5.65
N ILE A 125 -8.81 -10.75 -4.33
CA ILE A 125 -9.99 -11.31 -3.68
C ILE A 125 -10.64 -10.27 -2.78
N GLN A 126 -11.96 -10.15 -2.93
CA GLN A 126 -12.84 -9.25 -2.19
C GLN A 126 -14.10 -10.02 -1.80
N LEU A 127 -14.92 -9.43 -0.96
CA LEU A 127 -16.28 -9.92 -0.75
C LEU A 127 -17.11 -9.72 -2.03
N PRO A 128 -18.15 -10.55 -2.27
CA PRO A 128 -19.07 -10.40 -3.40
C PRO A 128 -19.74 -9.03 -3.52
N ASN A 129 -19.85 -8.30 -2.40
CA ASN A 129 -20.39 -6.94 -2.36
C ASN A 129 -19.36 -5.84 -2.66
N GLY A 130 -18.11 -6.20 -2.97
CA GLY A 130 -17.02 -5.26 -3.30
C GLY A 130 -16.23 -4.74 -2.10
N LEU A 131 -16.64 -5.03 -0.86
CA LEU A 131 -15.83 -4.67 0.31
C LEU A 131 -14.58 -5.55 0.42
N PRO A 132 -13.48 -5.04 1.00
CA PRO A 132 -12.28 -5.83 1.24
C PRO A 132 -12.54 -7.04 2.14
N LEU A 133 -11.84 -8.14 1.87
CA LEU A 133 -11.99 -9.41 2.61
C LEU A 133 -11.54 -9.30 4.08
N ILE A 134 -10.56 -8.44 4.34
CA ILE A 134 -9.85 -8.34 5.61
C ILE A 134 -10.16 -7.01 6.32
N LYS A 135 -9.71 -6.88 7.56
CA LYS A 135 -9.80 -5.64 8.35
C LYS A 135 -8.86 -4.55 7.83
N PRO A 136 -9.27 -3.27 7.94
CA PRO A 136 -8.43 -2.10 7.65
C PRO A 136 -7.20 -2.00 8.59
N PRO A 137 -6.26 -1.08 8.33
CA PRO A 137 -6.21 -0.19 7.16
C PRO A 137 -5.79 -0.93 5.89
N TYR A 138 -6.35 -0.56 4.74
CA TYR A 138 -6.07 -1.19 3.45
C TYR A 138 -4.88 -0.54 2.74
N GLY A 139 -4.63 0.73 3.03
CA GLY A 139 -3.38 1.41 2.75
C GLY A 139 -2.98 2.25 3.94
N ARG A 140 -1.68 2.34 4.20
CA ARG A 140 -1.14 3.05 5.37
C ARG A 140 0.21 3.69 5.06
N ILE A 141 0.61 4.57 5.96
CA ILE A 141 1.97 5.09 6.06
C ILE A 141 2.48 4.67 7.44
N THR A 142 3.61 3.98 7.47
CA THR A 142 4.28 3.57 8.72
C THR A 142 5.61 4.31 8.83
N ALA A 143 5.81 5.01 9.94
CA ALA A 143 7.08 5.63 10.27
C ALA A 143 7.88 4.72 11.21
N ILE A 144 9.14 4.46 10.85
CA ILE A 144 10.05 3.56 11.55
C ILE A 144 11.26 4.37 11.98
N ASP A 145 11.54 4.38 13.28
CA ASP A 145 12.81 4.87 13.82
C ASP A 145 13.88 3.81 13.53
N LEU A 146 14.83 4.13 12.64
CA LEU A 146 15.87 3.18 12.26
C LEU A 146 17.00 3.05 13.29
N ASN A 147 17.19 4.04 14.17
CA ASN A 147 18.15 3.91 15.28
C ASN A 147 17.64 2.89 16.30
N ARG A 148 16.33 2.93 16.57
CA ARG A 148 15.69 2.05 17.52
C ARG A 148 15.13 0.79 16.89
N GLY A 149 14.95 0.71 15.58
CA GLY A 149 14.25 -0.38 14.88
C GLY A 149 12.81 -0.56 15.38
N GLU A 150 12.09 0.54 15.61
CA GLU A 150 10.75 0.55 16.21
C GLU A 150 9.78 1.33 15.32
N ILE A 151 8.52 0.92 15.31
CA ILE A 151 7.46 1.71 14.66
C ILE A 151 7.14 2.89 15.57
N ALA A 152 7.34 4.10 15.08
CA ALA A 152 7.00 5.33 15.80
C ALA A 152 5.51 5.63 15.70
N TRP A 153 4.93 5.49 14.50
CA TRP A 153 3.50 5.65 14.26
C TRP A 153 3.08 4.98 12.95
N THR A 154 1.78 4.72 12.83
CA THR A 154 1.13 4.24 11.61
C THR A 154 -0.20 4.97 11.44
N VAL A 155 -0.48 5.45 10.23
CA VAL A 155 -1.77 6.10 9.89
C VAL A 155 -2.35 5.52 8.58
N PRO A 156 -3.68 5.44 8.44
CA PRO A 156 -4.31 5.10 7.17
C PRO A 156 -4.00 6.15 6.10
N ASN A 157 -3.70 5.72 4.87
CA ASN A 157 -3.57 6.64 3.74
C ASN A 157 -4.85 6.65 2.91
N GLY A 158 -5.72 7.62 3.23
CA GLY A 158 -7.00 7.81 2.55
C GLY A 158 -8.20 7.22 3.27
N ASP A 159 -9.38 7.48 2.70
CA ASP A 159 -10.65 7.18 3.37
C ASP A 159 -11.05 5.71 3.24
N GLY A 160 -10.57 5.05 2.18
CA GLY A 160 -10.95 3.68 1.87
C GLY A 160 -12.46 3.56 1.56
N PRO A 161 -13.02 2.35 1.66
CA PRO A 161 -14.42 2.10 1.28
C PRO A 161 -15.42 2.51 2.37
N ARG A 162 -15.09 3.47 3.27
CA ARG A 162 -15.96 3.85 4.40
C ARG A 162 -17.30 4.48 3.97
N ASN A 163 -17.39 4.99 2.75
CA ASN A 163 -18.61 5.53 2.16
C ASN A 163 -19.47 4.46 1.46
N HIS A 164 -19.07 3.19 1.50
CA HIS A 164 -19.81 2.09 0.88
C HIS A 164 -21.19 1.92 1.56
N PRO A 165 -22.29 1.67 0.80
CA PRO A 165 -23.65 1.64 1.34
C PRO A 165 -23.87 0.72 2.56
N LEU A 166 -23.12 -0.38 2.67
CA LEU A 166 -23.22 -1.34 3.78
C LEU A 166 -22.50 -0.89 5.07
N VAL A 167 -21.65 0.13 5.03
CA VAL A 167 -20.84 0.55 6.19
C VAL A 167 -20.83 2.07 6.44
N LYS A 168 -21.40 2.87 5.52
CA LYS A 168 -21.44 4.34 5.64
C LYS A 168 -22.11 4.81 6.94
N ASP A 169 -23.14 4.11 7.39
CA ASP A 169 -23.92 4.49 8.58
C ASP A 169 -23.19 4.11 9.90
N LEU A 170 -22.08 3.39 9.79
CA LEU A 170 -21.21 3.07 10.94
C LEU A 170 -20.22 4.20 11.27
N HIS A 171 -20.15 5.25 10.44
CA HIS A 171 -19.29 6.43 10.66
C HIS A 171 -17.82 6.07 10.93
N LEU A 172 -17.29 5.11 10.17
CA LEU A 172 -15.94 4.58 10.38
C LEU A 172 -14.86 5.66 10.18
N PRO A 173 -13.73 5.57 10.92
CA PRO A 173 -12.56 6.41 10.65
C PRO A 173 -11.99 6.12 9.25
N PRO A 174 -11.02 6.91 8.76
CA PRO A 174 -10.32 6.61 7.51
C PRO A 174 -9.78 5.17 7.51
N LEU A 175 -10.09 4.42 6.45
CA LEU A 175 -9.74 3.00 6.34
C LEU A 175 -8.52 2.75 5.46
N GLY A 176 -8.01 3.77 4.78
CA GLY A 176 -6.93 3.67 3.81
C GLY A 176 -7.39 3.15 2.45
N HIS A 177 -6.83 3.68 1.37
CA HIS A 177 -7.00 3.13 0.03
C HIS A 177 -5.92 2.09 -0.24
N ALA A 178 -6.32 0.93 -0.75
CA ALA A 178 -5.41 -0.17 -1.01
C ALA A 178 -4.65 0.02 -2.33
N VAL A 179 -3.65 0.89 -2.31
CA VAL A 179 -3.01 1.41 -3.53
C VAL A 179 -1.57 1.83 -3.24
N ARG A 180 -0.79 1.85 -4.30
CA ARG A 180 0.60 2.30 -4.28
C ARG A 180 0.65 3.81 -4.07
N ALA A 181 1.11 4.20 -2.90
CA ALA A 181 1.39 5.59 -2.58
C ALA A 181 2.89 5.86 -2.67
N ALA A 182 3.25 7.06 -3.09
CA ALA A 182 4.64 7.47 -3.23
C ALA A 182 4.95 8.58 -2.20
N PRO A 183 5.94 8.38 -1.31
CA PRO A 183 6.24 9.34 -0.27
C PRO A 183 7.37 10.29 -0.71
N LEU A 184 7.30 11.53 -0.24
CA LEU A 184 8.41 12.49 -0.31
C LEU A 184 8.54 13.18 1.04
N VAL A 185 9.68 13.02 1.71
CA VAL A 185 9.96 13.73 2.95
C VAL A 185 10.82 14.96 2.68
N THR A 186 10.46 16.06 3.31
CA THR A 186 11.25 17.29 3.39
C THR A 186 11.75 17.47 4.81
N ARG A 187 12.56 18.50 5.05
CA ARG A 187 13.01 18.83 6.41
C ARG A 187 11.85 19.00 7.39
N THR A 188 10.68 19.45 6.95
CA THR A 188 9.55 19.77 7.85
C THR A 188 8.33 18.86 7.69
N LEU A 189 8.05 18.38 6.48
CA LEU A 189 6.80 17.70 6.17
C LEU A 189 7.02 16.42 5.38
N LEU A 190 6.14 15.45 5.56
CA LEU A 190 6.01 14.27 4.71
C LEU A 190 4.85 14.48 3.74
N PHE A 191 5.07 14.31 2.45
CA PHE A 191 4.04 14.35 1.42
C PHE A 191 3.77 12.95 0.91
N VAL A 192 2.49 12.59 0.80
CA VAL A 192 2.08 11.27 0.27
C VAL A 192 0.83 11.44 -0.59
N THR A 193 0.78 10.72 -1.71
CA THR A 193 -0.36 10.66 -2.62
C THR A 193 -1.22 9.44 -2.35
N GLU A 194 -2.47 9.47 -2.80
CA GLU A 194 -3.37 8.32 -2.76
C GLU A 194 -3.26 7.39 -3.97
N GLY A 195 -2.49 7.71 -5.02
CA GLY A 195 -2.36 6.83 -6.18
C GLY A 195 -3.63 6.65 -7.03
N ASP A 196 -3.47 6.44 -8.33
CA ASP A 196 -4.62 6.18 -9.22
C ASP A 196 -5.02 4.69 -9.29
N GLN A 197 -6.28 4.43 -9.66
CA GLN A 197 -6.84 3.11 -9.93
C GLN A 197 -6.11 2.37 -11.08
N VAL A 198 -5.44 3.09 -12.00
CA VAL A 198 -4.62 2.47 -13.05
C VAL A 198 -3.36 1.77 -12.53
N ASN A 199 -2.99 2.00 -11.27
CA ASN A 199 -1.83 1.34 -10.68
C ASN A 199 -2.01 -0.19 -10.63
N VAL A 200 -0.91 -0.91 -10.89
CA VAL A 200 -0.89 -2.37 -10.97
C VAL A 200 -1.45 -3.00 -9.70
N ARG A 201 -2.45 -3.89 -9.87
CA ARG A 201 -3.11 -4.65 -8.81
C ARG A 201 -3.81 -3.77 -7.74
N THR A 202 -4.29 -2.60 -8.14
CA THR A 202 -5.23 -1.80 -7.33
C THR A 202 -6.62 -2.44 -7.41
N PRO A 203 -7.25 -2.84 -6.30
CA PRO A 203 -8.62 -3.37 -6.29
C PRO A 203 -9.63 -2.30 -6.69
N PRO A 204 -10.82 -2.68 -7.16
CA PRO A 204 -11.93 -1.74 -7.34
C PRO A 204 -12.19 -0.92 -6.07
N GLY A 205 -12.28 0.40 -6.20
CA GLY A 205 -12.44 1.33 -5.07
C GLY A 205 -11.15 1.63 -4.30
N GLY A 206 -10.01 1.09 -4.74
CA GLY A 206 -8.68 1.52 -4.34
C GLY A 206 -8.23 2.77 -5.11
N GLY A 207 -7.20 3.42 -4.60
CA GLY A 207 -6.75 4.70 -5.13
C GLY A 207 -7.61 5.88 -4.69
N GLY A 208 -7.12 7.06 -5.01
CA GLY A 208 -7.76 8.32 -4.72
C GLY A 208 -6.98 9.47 -5.36
N ARG A 209 -7.55 10.66 -5.32
CA ARG A 209 -7.00 11.83 -6.00
C ARG A 209 -6.28 12.79 -5.07
N LYS A 210 -6.22 12.47 -3.78
CA LYS A 210 -5.63 13.38 -2.82
C LYS A 210 -4.12 13.27 -2.77
N ILE A 211 -3.48 14.43 -2.62
CA ILE A 211 -2.14 14.58 -2.07
C ILE A 211 -2.29 15.17 -0.67
N ARG A 212 -1.49 14.66 0.28
CA ARG A 212 -1.50 15.13 1.67
C ARG A 212 -0.10 15.50 2.12
N ALA A 213 -0.02 16.52 2.96
CA ALA A 213 1.13 16.80 3.79
C ALA A 213 0.82 16.39 5.24
N PHE A 214 1.76 15.68 5.83
CA PHE A 214 1.71 15.20 7.21
C PHE A 214 2.80 15.90 8.02
N ASP A 215 2.49 16.20 9.28
CA ASP A 215 3.52 16.34 10.30
C ASP A 215 4.30 15.02 10.35
N LYS A 216 5.59 15.07 10.02
CA LYS A 216 6.42 13.86 9.89
C LYS A 216 6.69 13.18 11.25
N ALA A 217 6.57 13.90 12.36
CA ALA A 217 6.79 13.37 13.69
C ALA A 217 5.56 12.63 14.23
N THR A 218 4.35 13.07 13.87
CA THR A 218 3.10 12.52 14.43
C THR A 218 2.22 11.75 13.43
N GLY A 219 2.43 11.95 12.13
CA GLY A 219 1.53 11.43 11.09
C GLY A 219 0.20 12.20 11.01
N THR A 220 0.07 13.36 11.65
CA THR A 220 -1.13 14.20 11.55
C THR A 220 -1.18 14.90 10.20
N ILE A 221 -2.32 14.88 9.51
CA ILE A 221 -2.52 15.63 8.27
C ILE A 221 -2.58 17.12 8.60
N VAL A 222 -1.72 17.92 7.95
CA VAL A 222 -1.68 19.39 8.12
C VAL A 222 -2.15 20.13 6.87
N TRP A 223 -2.18 19.44 5.72
CA TRP A 223 -2.71 19.96 4.47
C TRP A 223 -3.15 18.82 3.56
N GLU A 224 -4.23 19.03 2.83
CA GLU A 224 -4.67 18.13 1.77
C GLU A 224 -5.19 18.91 0.56
N TYR A 225 -5.06 18.30 -0.62
CA TYR A 225 -5.60 18.82 -1.86
C TYR A 225 -6.07 17.66 -2.74
N GLU A 226 -7.23 17.82 -3.36
CA GLU A 226 -7.79 16.86 -4.31
C GLU A 226 -7.41 17.26 -5.74
N MET A 227 -6.62 16.43 -6.41
CA MET A 227 -6.20 16.62 -7.80
C MET A 227 -7.30 16.15 -8.77
N GLU A 228 -7.14 16.47 -10.05
CA GLU A 228 -8.09 16.04 -11.10
C GLU A 228 -8.05 14.52 -11.33
N ALA A 229 -6.89 13.89 -11.12
CA ALA A 229 -6.69 12.44 -11.16
C ALA A 229 -5.73 11.95 -10.06
N GLY A 230 -5.68 10.63 -9.85
CA GLY A 230 -4.74 10.04 -8.91
C GLY A 230 -3.30 10.11 -9.45
N SER A 231 -2.33 9.95 -8.54
CA SER A 231 -0.92 9.94 -8.94
C SER A 231 -0.53 8.62 -9.61
N THR A 232 0.25 8.70 -10.68
CA THR A 232 0.81 7.54 -11.40
C THR A 232 2.33 7.42 -11.25
N GLY A 233 2.97 8.39 -10.60
CA GLY A 233 4.40 8.41 -10.33
C GLY A 233 4.74 8.99 -8.96
N THR A 234 6.04 9.00 -8.67
CA THR A 234 6.58 9.49 -7.40
C THR A 234 6.65 11.01 -7.36
N LEU A 235 6.37 11.58 -6.18
CA LEU A 235 6.56 12.99 -5.89
C LEU A 235 8.02 13.38 -6.06
N MET A 236 8.27 14.57 -6.63
CA MET A 236 9.58 15.19 -6.69
C MET A 236 9.54 16.62 -6.20
N THR A 237 10.67 17.15 -5.73
CA THR A 237 10.79 18.55 -5.33
C THR A 237 12.07 19.17 -5.87
N TYR A 238 12.01 20.46 -6.22
CA TYR A 238 13.17 21.23 -6.68
C TYR A 238 13.00 22.71 -6.37
N LEU A 239 14.11 23.46 -6.45
CA LEU A 239 14.13 24.92 -6.37
C LEU A 239 14.24 25.52 -7.78
N HIS A 240 13.41 26.51 -8.08
CA HIS A 240 13.53 27.33 -9.27
C HIS A 240 13.35 28.80 -8.90
N LYS A 241 14.34 29.64 -9.21
CA LYS A 241 14.35 31.09 -8.90
C LYS A 241 13.99 31.38 -7.43
N GLY A 242 14.55 30.60 -6.50
CA GLY A 242 14.34 30.78 -5.05
C GLY A 242 12.99 30.30 -4.52
N ARG A 243 12.16 29.64 -5.35
CA ARG A 243 10.88 29.06 -4.93
C ARG A 243 10.93 27.54 -5.05
N GLN A 244 10.49 26.85 -4.00
CA GLN A 244 10.40 25.39 -3.98
C GLN A 244 9.10 24.95 -4.66
N TYR A 245 9.20 23.92 -5.50
CA TYR A 245 8.10 23.28 -6.18
C TYR A 245 8.02 21.82 -5.76
N LEU A 246 6.80 21.31 -5.61
CA LEU A 246 6.48 19.89 -5.54
C LEU A 246 5.80 19.53 -6.84
N VAL A 247 6.23 18.44 -7.49
CA VAL A 247 5.65 17.99 -8.76
C VAL A 247 5.27 16.53 -8.66
N VAL A 248 4.13 16.18 -9.24
CA VAL A 248 3.61 14.82 -9.30
C VAL A 248 3.01 14.55 -10.68
N ALA A 249 3.27 13.35 -11.22
CA ALA A 249 2.57 12.86 -12.39
C ALA A 249 1.19 12.34 -11.98
N ILE A 250 0.14 12.84 -12.61
CA ILE A 250 -1.23 12.34 -12.47
C ILE A 250 -1.75 11.81 -13.80
N GLY A 251 -2.75 10.95 -13.75
CA GLY A 251 -3.39 10.39 -14.93
C GLY A 251 -4.25 9.18 -14.56
N GLY A 252 -5.18 8.82 -15.44
CA GLY A 252 -6.06 7.68 -15.22
C GLY A 252 -6.78 7.26 -16.49
N GLN A 253 -7.67 6.28 -16.40
CA GLN A 253 -8.43 5.79 -17.56
C GLN A 253 -9.20 6.90 -18.29
N ASN A 254 -9.71 7.88 -17.54
CA ASN A 254 -10.54 8.97 -18.06
C ASN A 254 -9.85 10.35 -17.93
N HIS A 255 -8.54 10.39 -17.64
CA HIS A 255 -7.79 11.63 -17.46
C HIS A 255 -6.41 11.53 -18.12
N PRO A 256 -6.09 12.38 -19.12
CA PRO A 256 -4.79 12.40 -19.77
C PRO A 256 -3.64 12.56 -18.78
N ALA A 257 -2.48 11.96 -19.07
CA ALA A 257 -1.31 12.10 -18.22
C ALA A 257 -0.77 13.54 -18.25
N GLU A 258 -0.51 14.10 -17.08
CA GLU A 258 0.09 15.44 -16.93
C GLU A 258 0.92 15.54 -15.65
N PHE A 259 1.71 16.61 -15.56
CA PHE A 259 2.41 16.98 -14.33
C PHE A 259 1.67 18.13 -13.63
N VAL A 260 1.36 17.93 -12.35
CA VAL A 260 0.83 19.00 -11.49
C VAL A 260 1.95 19.50 -10.59
N ALA A 261 2.09 20.83 -10.52
CA ALA A 261 3.09 21.49 -9.69
C ALA A 261 2.44 22.34 -8.59
N PHE A 262 2.89 22.14 -7.35
CA PHE A 262 2.47 22.90 -6.17
C PHE A 262 3.62 23.78 -5.68
N ALA A 263 3.31 25.00 -5.25
CA ALA A 263 4.25 25.88 -4.58
C ALA A 263 3.49 26.91 -3.74
N LEU A 264 4.07 27.35 -2.62
CA LEU A 264 3.54 28.48 -1.84
C LEU A 264 3.45 29.75 -2.71
N PRO A 265 2.51 30.68 -2.46
CA PRO A 265 2.39 31.92 -3.21
C PRO A 265 3.71 32.69 -3.35
N ALA A 266 3.90 33.35 -4.49
CA ALA A 266 5.07 34.21 -4.67
C ALA A 266 5.00 35.39 -3.68
N GLY A 267 6.04 35.59 -2.87
CA GLY A 267 6.11 36.67 -1.88
C GLY A 267 6.07 36.21 -0.42
N THR A 268 5.77 34.95 -0.13
CA THR A 268 5.92 34.38 1.22
C THR A 268 7.40 34.10 1.48
N ARG A 269 8.17 35.12 1.86
CA ARG A 269 9.50 34.90 2.45
C ARG A 269 9.27 34.17 3.76
N THR A 270 9.68 32.91 3.84
CA THR A 270 9.95 32.28 5.12
C THR A 270 10.99 33.16 5.81
N SER A 271 10.65 33.69 6.99
CA SER A 271 11.59 34.45 7.81
C SER A 271 12.86 33.61 7.97
N GLN A 272 13.97 34.21 7.58
CA GLN A 272 15.30 33.64 7.73
C GLN A 272 15.53 33.24 9.19
N ASN A 273 15.64 31.94 9.45
CA ASN A 273 16.61 31.48 10.43
C ASN A 273 17.86 31.11 9.64
N SER A 274 18.74 32.10 9.51
CA SER A 274 20.14 31.88 9.16
C SER A 274 20.81 31.16 10.34
N PRO A 275 21.53 30.06 10.08
CA PRO A 275 22.88 29.98 10.60
C PRO A 275 23.83 30.09 9.42
N GLU A 276 24.76 31.01 9.54
CA GLU A 276 25.88 31.15 8.65
C GLU A 276 26.64 29.82 8.49
N GLY A 277 27.13 29.59 7.27
CA GLY A 277 28.34 28.80 7.06
C GLY A 277 28.12 27.38 6.52
N LEU A 278 28.05 27.25 5.20
CA LEU A 278 28.78 26.23 4.46
C LEU A 278 28.81 26.60 2.97
N ARG A 279 29.88 27.30 2.58
CA ARG A 279 30.29 27.42 1.18
C ARG A 279 31.03 26.12 0.81
N TYR A 280 30.47 25.32 -0.08
CA TYR A 280 31.25 24.30 -0.77
C TYR A 280 32.00 24.96 -1.94
N ARG A 281 33.32 24.71 -1.98
CA ARG A 281 34.16 24.91 -3.18
C ARG A 281 33.84 23.85 -4.21
#